data_AF-A0A377ZM74-F1
#
_entry.id   AF-A0A377ZM74-F1
#
_cell.length_a   1.000
_cell.length_b   1.000
_cell.length_c   1.000
_cell.angle_alpha   90.00
_cell.angle_beta   90.00
_cell.angle_gamma   90.00
#
_symmetry.space_group_name_H-M   'P 1'
#
loop_
_entity.id
_entity.type
_entity.pdbx_description
1 polymer ?
#
loop_
_entity_poly.entity_id
_entity_poly.type
_entity_poly.pdbx_seq_one_letter_code
_entity_poly.pdbx_strand_id
1 'polypeptide(L)'
;MDANYFQHVPYLKDQEKALGKTFAVAATVHIEPLGIYSHKHKDFSSLPENATVAVPNNTTNLSRALFLLQAQKLIKLDPKFTDPATTLATPKDIVKNPKHLKILEMNRRRSRAPSTMSTWR
;
A
#
# COMPACT_ATOMS: atom_id res chain seq x y z
N MET A 1 -2.89 5.34 29.21
CA MET A 1 -2.50 4.42 28.12
C MET A 1 -1.00 4.34 28.15
N ASP A 2 -0.47 3.17 28.48
CA ASP A 2 0.95 3.00 28.78
C ASP A 2 1.77 2.52 27.57
N ALA A 3 1.10 1.92 26.57
CA ALA A 3 1.69 1.56 25.27
C ALA A 3 0.61 1.40 24.19
N ASN A 4 1.02 1.41 22.92
CA ASN A 4 0.21 0.97 21.78
C ASN A 4 0.98 -0.05 20.93
N TYR A 5 0.27 -0.96 20.26
CA TYR A 5 0.87 -2.02 19.45
C TYR A 5 0.12 -2.20 18.13
N PHE A 6 0.38 -1.32 17.16
CA PHE A 6 -0.22 -1.40 15.81
C PHE A 6 0.62 -0.75 14.70
N GLN A 7 1.79 -0.19 15.03
CA GLN A 7 2.51 0.75 14.18
C GLN A 7 3.84 0.18 13.70
N HIS A 8 4.23 0.55 12.48
CA HIS A 8 5.62 0.48 12.04
C HIS A 8 6.33 1.81 12.29
N VAL A 9 7.66 1.78 12.44
CA VAL A 9 8.48 2.94 12.82
C VAL A 9 8.26 4.19 11.94
N PRO A 10 8.06 4.09 10.61
CA PRO A 10 7.76 5.26 9.79
C PRO A 10 6.41 5.93 10.13
N TYR A 11 5.37 5.16 10.43
CA TYR A 11 4.08 5.71 10.86
C TYR A 11 4.19 6.45 12.20
N LEU A 12 4.97 5.90 13.13
CA LEU A 12 5.23 6.57 14.41
C LEU A 12 5.87 7.95 14.18
N LYS A 13 6.89 8.04 13.32
CA LYS A 13 7.58 9.32 13.01
C LYS A 13 6.65 10.37 12.39
N ASP A 14 5.74 9.96 11.50
CA ASP A 14 4.74 10.87 10.93
C ASP A 14 3.76 11.37 12.02
N GLN A 15 3.36 10.47 12.94
CA GLN A 15 2.48 10.81 14.05
C GLN A 15 3.18 11.73 15.08
N GLU A 16 4.46 11.50 15.38
CA GLU A 16 5.29 12.35 16.22
C GLU A 16 5.39 13.76 15.65
N LYS A 17 5.64 13.88 14.34
CA LYS A 17 5.71 15.16 13.64
C LYS A 17 4.36 15.91 13.67
N ALA A 18 3.25 15.20 13.55
CA ALA A 18 1.91 15.79 13.61
C ALA A 18 1.51 16.23 15.03
N LEU A 19 2.00 15.53 16.07
CA LEU A 19 1.65 15.78 17.47
C LEU A 19 2.66 16.64 18.23
N GLY A 20 3.85 16.89 17.66
CA GLY A 20 4.94 17.59 18.34
C GLY A 20 5.47 16.84 19.58
N LYS A 21 5.34 15.51 19.59
CA LYS A 21 5.72 14.64 20.71
C LYS A 21 6.59 13.51 20.21
N THR A 22 7.55 13.08 21.02
CA THR A 22 8.40 11.92 20.76
C THR A 22 7.94 10.74 21.63
N PHE A 23 7.86 9.57 21.02
CA PHE A 23 7.48 8.31 21.64
C PHE A 23 8.66 7.33 21.54
N ALA A 24 8.99 6.66 22.64
CA ALA A 24 10.04 5.66 22.63
C ALA A 24 9.59 4.38 21.90
N VAL A 25 10.36 3.93 20.91
CA VAL A 25 10.19 2.61 20.29
C VAL A 25 10.81 1.58 21.23
N ALA A 26 9.99 0.91 22.05
CA ALA A 26 10.46 -0.07 23.03
C ALA A 26 11.04 -1.34 22.39
N ALA A 27 10.54 -1.74 21.22
CA ALA A 27 11.09 -2.82 20.39
C ALA A 27 10.50 -2.77 18.97
N THR A 28 11.30 -3.04 17.95
CA THR A 28 10.81 -3.44 16.61
C THR A 28 10.43 -4.92 16.68
N VAL A 29 9.13 -5.22 16.70
CA VAL A 29 8.69 -6.57 17.05
C VAL A 29 8.42 -7.44 15.82
N HIS A 30 7.81 -6.92 14.74
CA HIS A 30 7.45 -7.71 13.55
C HIS A 30 7.42 -6.87 12.25
N ILE A 31 7.87 -7.45 11.13
CA ILE A 31 7.61 -6.95 9.77
C ILE A 31 6.38 -7.69 9.26
N GLU A 32 5.23 -7.02 9.14
CA GLU A 32 4.06 -7.63 8.51
C GLU A 32 4.26 -7.67 6.98
N PRO A 33 4.27 -8.87 6.37
CA PRO A 33 4.30 -8.99 4.91
C PRO A 33 3.02 -8.38 4.34
N LEU A 34 3.16 -7.31 3.57
CA LEU A 34 2.04 -6.77 2.81
C LEU A 34 1.76 -7.76 1.67
N GLY A 35 0.55 -8.28 1.59
CA GLY A 35 0.13 -9.22 0.55
C GLY A 35 -0.71 -8.54 -0.53
N ILE A 36 -0.62 -9.03 -1.77
CA ILE A 36 -1.57 -8.71 -2.84
C ILE A 36 -2.59 -9.84 -2.89
N TYR A 37 -3.87 -9.51 -2.81
CA TYR A 37 -4.96 -10.49 -2.78
C TYR A 37 -5.91 -10.26 -3.96
N SER A 38 -6.47 -11.35 -4.49
CA SER A 38 -7.49 -11.32 -5.53
C SER A 38 -8.42 -12.51 -5.39
N HIS A 39 -9.73 -12.27 -5.49
CA HIS A 39 -10.72 -13.34 -5.56
C HIS A 39 -10.87 -13.93 -6.98
N LYS A 40 -10.35 -13.22 -8.00
CA LYS A 40 -10.58 -13.55 -9.42
C LYS A 40 -9.34 -14.10 -10.12
N HIS A 41 -8.17 -13.63 -9.74
CA HIS A 41 -6.91 -13.94 -10.42
C HIS A 41 -5.98 -14.63 -9.44
N LYS A 42 -5.55 -15.85 -9.77
CA LYS A 42 -4.65 -16.64 -8.93
C LYS A 42 -3.18 -16.25 -9.13
N ASP A 43 -2.85 -15.72 -10.31
CA ASP A 43 -1.49 -15.38 -10.71
C ASP A 43 -1.40 -13.97 -11.28
N PHE A 44 -0.29 -13.28 -11.06
CA PHE A 44 -0.03 -11.95 -11.60
C PHE A 44 0.05 -11.91 -13.14
N SER A 45 0.53 -13.00 -13.75
CA SER A 45 0.54 -13.18 -15.21
C SER A 45 -0.88 -13.13 -15.79
N SER A 46 -1.88 -13.62 -15.06
CA SER A 46 -3.30 -13.65 -15.46
C SER A 46 -4.04 -12.31 -15.33
N LEU A 47 -3.41 -11.28 -14.76
CA LEU A 47 -4.05 -9.96 -14.64
C LEU A 47 -4.35 -9.40 -16.04
N PRO A 48 -5.60 -8.97 -16.30
CA PRO A 48 -5.94 -8.34 -17.57
C PRO A 48 -5.24 -6.99 -17.69
N GLU A 49 -5.09 -6.50 -18.92
CA GLU A 49 -4.74 -5.10 -19.14
C GLU A 49 -5.78 -4.18 -18.50
N ASN A 50 -5.33 -3.01 -18.04
CA ASN A 50 -6.17 -2.01 -17.38
C ASN A 50 -6.82 -2.48 -16.07
N ALA A 51 -6.34 -3.58 -15.47
CA ALA A 51 -6.81 -4.05 -14.17
C ALA A 51 -6.66 -2.97 -13.09
N THR A 52 -7.64 -2.89 -12.20
CA THR A 52 -7.60 -1.96 -11.07
C THR A 52 -6.94 -2.62 -9.87
N VAL A 53 -5.94 -1.94 -9.30
CA VAL A 53 -5.28 -2.34 -8.06
C VAL A 53 -5.64 -1.33 -6.98
N ALA A 54 -6.40 -1.78 -5.99
CA ALA A 54 -6.76 -0.99 -4.82
C ALA A 54 -5.56 -0.92 -3.86
N VAL A 55 -5.16 0.28 -3.46
CA VAL A 55 -4.07 0.54 -2.52
C VAL A 55 -4.56 1.42 -1.36
N PRO A 56 -3.91 1.39 -0.18
CA PRO A 56 -4.20 2.32 0.90
C PRO A 56 -4.00 3.78 0.45
N ASN A 57 -4.79 4.71 0.98
CA ASN A 57 -4.68 6.14 0.65
C ASN A 57 -3.80 6.95 1.63
N ASN A 58 -3.23 6.32 2.67
CA ASN A 58 -2.28 6.99 3.55
C ASN A 58 -0.85 6.81 3.01
N THR A 59 -0.06 7.88 3.03
CA THR A 59 1.23 8.01 2.33
C THR A 59 2.17 6.82 2.52
N THR A 60 2.42 6.41 3.76
CA THR A 60 3.35 5.32 4.08
C THR A 60 2.90 3.97 3.51
N ASN A 61 1.62 3.61 3.69
CA ASN A 61 1.12 2.30 3.25
C ASN A 61 0.87 2.28 1.73
N LEU A 62 0.52 3.42 1.14
CA LEU A 62 0.48 3.59 -0.31
C LEU A 62 1.87 3.30 -0.89
N SER A 63 2.91 3.95 -0.36
CA SER A 63 4.27 3.74 -0.85
C SER A 63 4.70 2.29 -0.70
N ARG A 64 4.44 1.64 0.45
CA ARG A 64 4.72 0.21 0.65
C ARG A 64 4.00 -0.67 -0.38
N ALA A 65 2.76 -0.36 -0.72
CA ALA A 65 2.02 -1.07 -1.77
C ALA A 65 2.67 -0.91 -3.16
N LEU A 66 3.14 0.30 -3.51
CA LEU A 66 3.84 0.51 -4.78
C LEU A 66 5.16 -0.26 -4.87
N PHE A 67 5.95 -0.28 -3.78
CA PHE A 67 7.16 -1.09 -3.71
C PHE A 67 6.86 -2.59 -3.84
N LEU A 68 5.76 -3.07 -3.25
CA LEU A 68 5.31 -4.45 -3.41
C LEU A 68 4.95 -4.77 -4.87
N LEU A 69 4.23 -3.89 -5.56
CA LEU A 69 3.91 -4.06 -6.97
C LEU A 69 5.18 -4.06 -7.85
N GLN A 70 6.17 -3.24 -7.52
CA GLN A 70 7.48 -3.26 -8.17
C GLN A 70 8.23 -4.58 -7.94
N ALA A 71 8.22 -5.10 -6.70
CA ALA A 71 8.85 -6.39 -6.38
C ALA A 71 8.25 -7.55 -7.18
N GLN A 72 6.95 -7.48 -7.47
CA GLN A 72 6.23 -8.42 -8.34
C GLN A 72 6.34 -8.10 -9.85
N LYS A 73 7.16 -7.12 -10.23
CA LYS A 73 7.41 -6.69 -11.62
C LYS A 73 6.16 -6.21 -12.36
N LEU A 74 5.12 -5.79 -11.63
CA LEU A 74 3.86 -5.30 -12.19
C LEU A 74 3.96 -3.83 -12.65
N ILE A 75 4.80 -3.06 -11.95
CA ILE A 75 5.17 -1.68 -12.28
C ILE A 75 6.67 -1.49 -12.08
N LYS A 76 7.20 -0.35 -12.50
CA LYS A 76 8.54 0.13 -12.14
C LYS A 76 8.43 1.55 -11.62
N LEU A 77 9.01 1.81 -10.45
CA LEU A 77 9.17 3.15 -9.89
C LEU A 77 10.43 3.81 -10.45
N ASP A 78 10.48 5.13 -10.35
CA ASP A 78 11.68 5.91 -10.67
C ASP A 78 12.90 5.36 -9.88
N PRO A 79 14.09 5.23 -10.50
CA PRO A 79 15.27 4.64 -9.86
C PRO A 79 15.68 5.28 -8.53
N LYS A 80 15.29 6.53 -8.25
CA LYS A 80 15.55 7.18 -6.96
C LYS A 80 14.82 6.51 -5.78
N PHE A 81 13.77 5.72 -6.04
CA PHE A 81 13.02 4.98 -5.03
C PHE A 81 13.62 3.59 -4.83
N THR A 82 14.62 3.50 -3.96
CA THR A 82 15.40 2.28 -3.72
C THR A 82 14.93 1.49 -2.50
N ASP A 83 14.35 2.16 -1.50
CA ASP A 83 13.96 1.53 -0.24
C ASP A 83 12.66 2.13 0.34
N PRO A 84 11.61 1.31 0.60
CA PRO A 84 10.36 1.76 1.22
C PRO A 84 10.50 2.26 2.66
N ALA A 85 11.61 1.96 3.35
CA ALA A 85 11.85 2.43 4.73
C ALA A 85 12.39 3.88 4.78
N THR A 86 12.97 4.36 3.68
CA THR A 86 13.64 5.66 3.61
C THR A 86 13.03 6.62 2.59
N THR A 87 12.16 6.14 1.69
CA THR A 87 11.51 6.95 0.65
C THR A 87 10.00 6.72 0.58
N LEU A 88 9.28 7.76 0.14
CA LEU A 88 7.82 7.73 -0.02
C LEU A 88 7.45 7.96 -1.49
N ALA A 89 7.13 6.88 -2.18
CA ALA A 89 6.70 6.89 -3.57
C ALA A 89 5.19 7.16 -3.68
N THR A 90 4.80 7.82 -4.78
CA THR A 90 3.40 8.06 -5.16
C THR A 90 3.10 7.43 -6.52
N PRO A 91 1.84 7.33 -6.96
CA PRO A 91 1.52 6.78 -8.28
C PRO A 91 2.14 7.59 -9.44
N LYS A 92 2.49 8.88 -9.21
CA LYS A 92 3.17 9.73 -10.19
C LYS A 92 4.61 9.32 -10.44
N ASP A 93 5.21 8.57 -9.52
CA ASP A 93 6.59 8.11 -9.59
C ASP A 93 6.75 6.79 -10.36
N ILE A 94 5.66 6.28 -10.95
CA ILE A 94 5.67 5.06 -11.77
C ILE A 94 6.22 5.39 -13.17
N VAL A 95 7.37 4.85 -13.51
CA VAL A 95 8.04 5.05 -14.81
C VAL A 95 7.76 3.94 -15.81
N LYS A 96 7.30 2.76 -15.37
CA LYS A 96 6.79 1.70 -16.27
C LYS A 96 5.55 1.04 -15.69
N ASN A 97 4.54 0.85 -16.54
CA ASN A 97 3.29 0.17 -16.20
C ASN A 97 2.81 -0.66 -17.40
N PRO A 98 3.43 -1.84 -17.67
CA PRO A 98 3.23 -2.60 -18.90
C PRO A 98 1.79 -3.11 -19.09
N LYS A 99 1.05 -3.31 -18.00
CA LYS A 99 -0.37 -3.73 -18.05
C LYS A 99 -1.35 -2.57 -17.90
N HIS A 100 -0.87 -1.31 -17.92
CA HIS A 100 -1.69 -0.12 -17.72
C HIS A 100 -2.58 -0.20 -16.46
N LEU A 101 -2.05 -0.78 -15.37
CA LEU A 101 -2.78 -0.97 -14.12
C LEU A 101 -3.28 0.37 -13.59
N LYS A 102 -4.55 0.40 -13.15
CA LYS A 102 -5.19 1.57 -12.55
C LYS A 102 -4.98 1.51 -11.03
N ILE A 103 -4.15 2.40 -10.51
CA ILE A 103 -3.92 2.50 -9.06
C ILE A 103 -5.06 3.29 -8.43
N LEU A 104 -5.88 2.61 -7.61
CA LEU A 104 -7.03 3.21 -6.94
C LEU A 104 -6.73 3.36 -5.46
N GLU A 105 -6.55 4.60 -5.01
CA GLU A 105 -6.35 4.92 -3.60
C GLU A 105 -7.68 4.80 -2.83
N MET A 106 -7.72 3.87 -1.88
CA MET A 106 -8.90 3.57 -1.08
C MET A 106 -8.91 4.40 0.20
N ASN A 107 -9.83 5.36 0.29
CA ASN A 107 -10.14 6.03 1.56
C ASN A 107 -11.17 5.20 2.35
N ARG A 108 -11.15 5.30 3.69
CA ARG A 108 -12.10 4.63 4.61
C ARG A 108 -13.58 4.85 4.26
N ARG A 109 -13.90 5.93 3.53
CA ARG A 109 -15.26 6.26 3.07
C ARG A 109 -15.69 5.57 1.76
N ARG A 110 -14.74 4.98 1.01
CA ARG A 110 -14.96 4.41 -0.34
C ARG A 110 -14.80 2.88 -0.37
N SER A 111 -14.71 2.22 0.78
CA SER A 111 -14.62 0.76 0.92
C SER A 111 -15.90 0.00 0.58
N ARG A 112 -16.99 0.69 0.18
CA ARG A 112 -18.08 0.04 -0.56
C ARG A 112 -17.55 -0.28 -1.96
N ALA A 113 -17.00 -1.48 -2.09
CA ALA A 113 -16.85 -2.12 -3.39
C ALA A 113 -18.15 -1.97 -4.18
N PRO A 114 -18.11 -1.80 -5.52
CA PRO A 114 -19.32 -1.83 -6.33
C PRO A 114 -20.05 -3.13 -6.04
N SER A 115 -21.25 -2.99 -5.47
CA SER A 115 -22.16 -4.08 -5.18
C SER A 115 -22.66 -4.67 -6.50
N THR A 116 -21.89 -5.59 -7.07
CA THR A 116 -22.48 -6.70 -7.84
C THR A 116 -22.72 -7.84 -6.85
N MET A 117 -23.68 -7.64 -5.95
CA MET A 117 -24.34 -8.73 -5.25
C MET A 117 -25.73 -8.84 -5.88
N SER A 118 -25.82 -9.80 -6.80
CA SER A 118 -27.07 -10.41 -7.19
C SER A 118 -27.74 -10.94 -5.92
N THR A 119 -29.00 -10.59 -5.75
CA THR A 119 -29.97 -11.27 -4.90
C THR A 119 -29.80 -12.78 -4.95
N TRP A 120 -29.83 -13.49 -3.82
CA TRP A 120 -30.67 -14.66 -3.55
C TRP A 120 -30.53 -15.05 -2.07
N ARG A 121 -31.68 -15.40 -1.48
CA ARG A 121 -32.06 -15.82 -0.11
C ARG A 121 -30.98 -15.98 0.97
#